data_AF-A0A2D7VSW9-F1
#
_entry.id   AF-A0A2D7VSW9-F1
#
_cell.length_a   1.000
_cell.length_b   1.000
_cell.length_c   1.000
_cell.angle_alpha   90.00
_cell.angle_beta   90.00
_cell.angle_gamma   90.00
#
_symmetry.space_group_name_H-M   'P 1'
#
loop_
_entity.id
_entity.type
_entity.pdbx_description
1 polymer ?
#
loop_
_entity_poly.entity_id
_entity_poly.type
_entity_poly.pdbx_seq_one_letter_code
_entity_poly.pdbx_strand_id
1 'polypeptide(L)' 'RPADYKGWKVPEILTSGNTPKIEEWRENEALKHTQERRPDLLDD' A
#
# COMPACT_ATOMS: atom_id res chain seq x y z
N ARG A 1 -9.53 14.68 -6.09
CA ARG A 1 -10.28 13.68 -5.28
C ARG A 1 -10.02 13.99 -3.81
N PRO A 2 -10.97 13.78 -2.88
CA PRO A 2 -10.77 14.11 -1.46
C PRO A 2 -9.81 13.13 -0.76
N ALA A 3 -9.08 13.61 0.25
CA ALA A 3 -8.13 12.81 1.03
C ALA A 3 -8.81 11.96 2.13
N ASP A 4 -10.07 12.25 2.46
CA ASP A 4 -10.93 11.45 3.34
C ASP A 4 -12.24 11.19 2.61
N TYR A 5 -12.67 9.93 2.59
CA TYR A 5 -13.95 9.53 2.03
C TYR A 5 -14.60 8.45 2.90
N LYS A 6 -15.81 8.70 3.41
CA LYS A 6 -16.54 7.78 4.30
C LYS A 6 -15.73 7.37 5.55
N GLY A 7 -14.84 8.25 6.04
CA GLY A 7 -13.93 7.96 7.16
C GLY A 7 -12.65 7.22 6.75
N TRP A 8 -12.46 6.95 5.45
CA TRP A 8 -11.28 6.28 4.92
C TRP A 8 -10.29 7.35 4.53
N LYS A 9 -9.21 7.45 5.32
CA LYS A 9 -8.15 8.42 5.09
C LYS A 9 -7.09 7.85 4.16
N VAL A 10 -6.63 8.67 3.24
CA VAL A 10 -5.45 8.35 2.44
C VAL A 10 -4.22 8.32 3.35
N PRO A 11 -3.39 7.27 3.28
CA PRO A 11 -2.13 7.22 4.01
C PRO A 11 -1.26 8.45 3.73
N GLU A 12 -0.73 9.08 4.77
CA GLU A 12 0.06 10.32 4.65
C GLU A 12 1.28 10.16 3.73
N ILE A 13 1.86 8.96 3.70
CA ILE A 13 3.00 8.64 2.83
C ILE A 13 2.67 8.84 1.35
N LEU A 14 1.44 8.55 0.93
CA LEU A 14 0.99 8.72 -0.46
C LEU A 14 0.76 10.18 -0.84
N THR A 15 0.62 11.06 0.15
CA THR A 15 0.50 12.51 -0.04
C THR A 15 1.81 13.26 0.21
N SER A 16 2.87 12.56 0.63
CA SER A 16 4.14 13.17 1.06
C SER A 16 5.00 13.71 -0.08
N GLY A 17 4.75 13.30 -1.33
CA GLY A 17 5.58 13.64 -2.49
C GLY A 17 6.95 12.96 -2.51
N ASN A 18 7.24 12.06 -1.56
CA ASN A 18 8.50 11.32 -1.51
C ASN A 18 8.39 10.03 -2.34
N THR A 19 8.78 10.10 -3.61
CA THR A 19 8.66 8.98 -4.57
C THR A 19 9.34 7.70 -4.08
N PRO A 20 10.61 7.72 -3.60
CA PRO A 20 11.27 6.51 -3.09
C PRO A 20 10.50 5.84 -1.96
N LYS A 21 10.00 6.61 -0.99
CA LYS A 21 9.22 6.03 0.13
C LYS A 21 7.85 5.52 -0.31
N ILE A 22 7.26 6.14 -1.33
CA ILE A 22 5.97 5.67 -1.89
C ILE A 22 6.15 4.33 -2.59
N GLU A 23 7.25 4.14 -3.32
CA GLU A 23 7.58 2.87 -3.98
C GLU A 23 7.78 1.76 -2.95
N GLU A 24 8.61 2.01 -1.93
CA GLU A 24 8.80 1.08 -0.81
C GLU A 24 7.48 0.73 -0.11
N TRP A 25 6.62 1.72 0.14
CA TRP A 25 5.30 1.48 0.74
C TRP A 25 4.41 0.60 -0.15
N ARG A 26 4.41 0.83 -1.47
CA ARG A 26 3.60 0.06 -2.42
C ARG A 26 4.07 -1.38 -2.51
N GLU A 27 5.37 -1.63 -2.53
CA GLU A 27 5.95 -2.97 -2.54
C GLU A 27 5.56 -3.74 -1.27
N ASN A 28 5.70 -3.11 -0.11
CA ASN A 28 5.33 -3.71 1.17
C ASN A 28 3.83 -4.04 1.25
N GLU A 29 2.95 -3.13 0.84
CA GLU A 29 1.50 -3.40 0.82
C GLU A 29 1.12 -4.47 -0.20
N ALA A 30 1.80 -4.53 -1.36
CA ALA A 30 1.58 -5.59 -2.35
C ALA A 30 1.97 -6.97 -1.81
N LEU A 31 3.13 -7.08 -1.13
CA LEU A 31 3.55 -8.31 -0.47
C LEU A 31 2.58 -8.73 0.62
N LYS A 32 2.16 -7.79 1.47
CA LYS A 32 1.16 -8.04 2.52
C LYS A 32 -0.16 -8.54 1.94
N HIS A 33 -0.68 -7.90 0.90
CA HIS A 33 -1.91 -8.35 0.23
C HIS A 33 -1.76 -9.72 -0.43
N THR A 34 -0.59 -10.00 -1.00
CA THR A 34 -0.28 -11.33 -1.54
C THR A 34 -0.29 -12.36 -0.43
N GLN A 35 0.39 -12.12 0.68
CA GLN A 35 0.43 -13.02 1.83
C GLN A 35 -0.96 -13.26 2.44
N GLU A 36 -1.80 -12.23 2.53
CA GLU A 36 -3.15 -12.33 3.10
C GLU A 36 -4.13 -13.07 2.19
N ARG A 37 -4.03 -12.91 0.86
CA ARG A 37 -5.05 -13.38 -0.10
C ARG A 37 -4.61 -14.58 -0.93
N ARG A 38 -3.33 -14.66 -1.25
CA ARG A 38 -2.70 -15.62 -2.15
C ARG A 38 -1.30 -16.01 -1.63
N PRO A 39 -1.20 -16.57 -0.41
CA PRO A 39 0.08 -17.00 0.13
C PRO A 39 0.77 -18.04 -0.77
N ASP A 40 -0.01 -18.78 -1.57
CA ASP A 40 0.46 -19.72 -2.58
C ASP A 40 1.33 -19.11 -3.68
N LEU A 41 1.32 -17.78 -3.86
CA LEU A 41 2.19 -17.09 -4.82
C LEU A 41 3.56 -16.71 -4.24
N LEU A 42 3.79 -16.93 -2.94
CA LEU A 42 5.05 -16.61 -2.25
C LEU A 42 5.92 -17.84 -1.99
N ASP A 43 5.35 -19.03 -2.11
CA ASP A 43 6.04 -20.30 -1.93
C ASP A 43 6.35 -20.91 -3.32
N ASP A 44 7.63 -21.06 -3.65
CA ASP A 44 8.15 -21.85 -4.81
C ASP A 44 8.42 -23.30 -4.41
#